data_AF-W4MAY0-F1
#
_entry.id   AF-W4MAY0-F1
#
_cell.length_a   1.000
_cell.length_b   1.000
_cell.length_c   1.000
_cell.angle_alpha   90.00
_cell.angle_beta   90.00
_cell.angle_gamma   90.00
#
_symmetry.space_group_name_H-M   'P 1'
#
loop_
_entity.id
_entity.type
_entity.pdbx_description
1 polymer ?
#
loop_
_entity_poly.entity_id
_entity_poly.type
_entity_poly.pdbx_seq_one_letter_code
_entity_poly.pdbx_strand_id
1 'polypeptide(L)'
;MAEPQDHTIVRAGIYPAIGIARVGNSLETEEGEGWFVGPEVQYPEPQPPGFTKDQHGALKRQAAKFRLYGFNAAGDVVREITLDDPNTEIEWTVHVANKKAAWYEFQVALDIPEAVPLRLRNNNYQGADRQKLVIDPGPVTIQDRNQHGEQYHFNKGKFIDEPVYLGELRTDGQGRLIFLGGRGHSNSPFPNNRAGDFANNDGWHDDTSDGPVSAKLSIDGHEIEVDPAWVVTAPPNYGTEIVEVRNMYDVIYDALISGLWLEAPKTVSFVDDIYPIQYSFVYTQWV
;
A
#
# COMPACT_ATOMS: atom_id res chain seq x y z
N MET A 1 18.95 29.12 -26.49
CA MET A 1 17.49 28.98 -26.61
C MET A 1 17.17 27.59 -26.10
N ALA A 2 16.29 27.46 -25.10
CA ALA A 2 15.85 26.13 -24.66
C ALA A 2 15.09 25.48 -25.83
N GLU A 3 15.32 24.19 -26.08
CA GLU A 3 14.54 23.44 -27.06
C GLU A 3 13.06 23.44 -26.63
N PRO A 4 12.11 23.48 -27.59
CA PRO A 4 10.69 23.40 -27.26
C PRO A 4 10.42 22.07 -26.53
N GLN A 5 9.86 22.17 -25.33
CA GLN A 5 9.54 20.99 -24.52
C GLN A 5 8.37 20.24 -25.15
N ASP A 6 8.54 18.93 -25.39
CA ASP A 6 7.47 18.07 -25.88
C ASP A 6 6.46 17.81 -24.75
N HIS A 7 5.22 18.25 -24.96
CA HIS A 7 4.11 18.10 -24.02
C HIS A 7 3.15 16.96 -24.41
N THR A 8 3.48 16.18 -25.45
CA THR A 8 2.66 15.06 -25.90
C THR A 8 2.81 13.90 -24.92
N ILE A 9 1.70 13.49 -24.31
CA ILE A 9 1.68 12.32 -23.42
C ILE A 9 1.52 11.07 -24.30
N VAL A 10 2.48 10.15 -24.23
CA VAL A 10 2.45 8.87 -24.96
C VAL A 10 2.32 7.66 -24.06
N ARG A 11 2.57 7.84 -22.76
CA ARG A 11 2.49 6.82 -21.70
C ARG A 11 2.15 7.51 -20.38
N ALA A 12 1.54 6.80 -19.45
CA ALA A 12 1.36 7.25 -18.08
C ALA A 12 1.88 6.22 -17.07
N GLY A 13 2.05 6.62 -15.82
CA GLY A 13 2.40 5.71 -14.74
C GLY A 13 1.70 6.08 -13.44
N ILE A 14 1.38 5.06 -12.64
CA ILE A 14 0.74 5.21 -11.33
C ILE A 14 1.79 5.48 -10.26
N TYR A 15 1.61 6.56 -9.49
CA TYR A 15 2.50 6.93 -8.39
C TYR A 15 1.73 7.15 -7.08
N PRO A 16 2.26 6.68 -5.93
CA PRO A 16 3.52 5.96 -5.79
C PRO A 16 3.48 4.56 -6.43
N ALA A 17 4.65 4.05 -6.86
CA ALA A 17 4.75 2.70 -7.42
C ALA A 17 4.37 1.62 -6.39
N ILE A 18 4.59 1.88 -5.10
CA ILE A 18 4.09 1.08 -3.98
C ILE A 18 3.42 2.02 -2.98
N GLY A 19 2.10 1.95 -2.86
CA GLY A 19 1.33 2.70 -1.87
C GLY A 19 1.28 1.97 -0.53
N ILE A 20 1.47 2.72 0.56
CA ILE A 20 1.43 2.18 1.93
C ILE A 20 0.19 2.69 2.65
N ALA A 21 -0.77 1.79 2.84
CA ALA A 21 -1.91 1.98 3.72
C ALA A 21 -1.63 1.34 5.09
N ARG A 22 -2.38 1.74 6.11
CA ARG A 22 -2.29 1.15 7.44
C ARG A 22 -3.66 0.92 8.04
N VAL A 23 -3.79 -0.22 8.73
CA VAL A 23 -5.02 -0.56 9.44
C VAL A 23 -5.31 0.45 10.57
N GLY A 24 -6.59 0.59 10.91
CA GLY A 24 -7.07 1.46 11.97
C GLY A 24 -8.54 1.16 12.26
N ASN A 25 -8.92 1.18 13.54
CA ASN A 25 -10.27 0.80 13.99
C ASN A 25 -11.24 1.97 14.11
N SER A 26 -10.82 3.19 13.76
CA SER A 26 -11.71 4.34 13.63
C SER A 26 -12.56 4.21 12.36
N LEU A 27 -13.84 4.54 12.47
CA LEU A 27 -14.81 4.48 11.39
C LEU A 27 -15.25 5.89 11.01
N GLU A 28 -15.79 6.01 9.81
CA GLU A 28 -16.46 7.24 9.37
C GLU A 28 -17.75 7.43 10.18
N THR A 29 -17.88 8.60 10.79
CA THR A 29 -19.03 9.02 11.60
C THR A 29 -19.38 10.47 11.28
N GLU A 30 -20.42 11.02 11.91
CA GLU A 30 -20.76 12.45 11.77
C GLU A 30 -19.64 13.37 12.27
N GLU A 31 -18.77 12.88 13.16
CA GLU A 31 -17.69 13.63 13.79
C GLU A 31 -16.35 13.56 13.04
N GLY A 32 -16.23 12.70 12.03
CA GLY A 32 -15.03 12.65 11.19
C GLY A 32 -14.94 11.42 10.29
N GLU A 33 -13.98 11.46 9.37
CA GLU A 33 -13.84 10.42 8.34
C GLU A 33 -13.23 9.11 8.87
N GLY A 34 -12.55 9.14 10.02
CA GLY A 34 -11.88 7.96 10.60
C GLY A 34 -10.60 7.53 9.88
N TRP A 35 -10.07 8.36 8.98
CA TRP A 35 -8.83 8.12 8.25
C TRP A 35 -8.10 9.41 7.92
N PHE A 36 -6.88 9.29 7.39
CA PHE A 36 -6.07 10.39 6.84
C PHE A 36 -5.20 9.87 5.69
N VAL A 37 -4.78 10.74 4.78
CA VAL A 37 -3.82 10.38 3.72
C VAL A 37 -2.42 10.26 4.32
N GLY A 38 -1.72 9.16 4.03
CA GLY A 38 -0.34 8.96 4.46
C GLY A 38 0.63 10.02 3.92
N PRO A 39 1.84 10.09 4.47
CA PRO A 39 2.85 11.04 4.00
C PRO A 39 3.21 10.77 2.54
N GLU A 40 3.32 11.85 1.77
CA GLU A 40 3.66 11.82 0.34
C GLU A 40 5.11 12.25 0.06
N VAL A 41 5.85 12.50 1.14
CA VAL A 41 7.26 12.86 1.17
C VAL A 41 7.94 12.05 2.27
N GLN A 42 9.26 11.84 2.14
CA GLN A 42 10.02 11.03 3.09
C GLN A 42 10.06 11.64 4.50
N TYR A 43 10.13 12.96 4.59
CA TYR A 43 10.19 13.72 5.83
C TYR A 43 8.99 14.66 5.91
N PRO A 44 7.81 14.16 6.30
CA PRO A 44 6.63 15.02 6.46
C PRO A 44 6.79 15.95 7.67
N GLU A 45 6.10 17.09 7.62
CA GLU A 45 5.97 17.96 8.79
C GLU A 45 5.27 17.23 9.96
N PRO A 46 5.67 17.51 11.21
CA PRO A 46 5.01 16.97 12.40
C PRO A 46 3.51 17.21 12.40
N GLN A 47 2.76 16.22 12.90
CA GLN A 47 1.31 16.31 13.01
C GLN A 47 0.92 16.76 14.42
N PRO A 48 -0.21 17.47 14.60
CA PRO A 48 -0.63 17.88 15.93
C PRO A 48 -0.88 16.66 16.82
N PRO A 49 -0.68 16.78 18.15
CA PRO A 49 -0.97 15.70 19.09
C PRO A 49 -2.39 15.15 18.92
N GLY A 50 -2.52 13.83 18.86
CA GLY A 50 -3.80 13.15 18.68
C GLY A 50 -4.26 13.03 17.22
N PHE A 51 -3.50 13.52 16.24
CA PHE A 51 -3.87 13.46 14.81
C PHE A 51 -4.27 12.05 14.33
N THR A 52 -3.52 11.02 14.77
CA THR A 52 -3.69 9.62 14.35
C THR A 52 -4.85 8.89 15.04
N LYS A 53 -5.57 9.54 15.95
CA LYS A 53 -6.72 8.97 16.66
C LYS A 53 -7.96 9.85 16.49
N ASP A 54 -9.13 9.24 16.61
CA ASP A 54 -10.38 9.98 16.78
C ASP A 54 -10.61 10.39 18.25
N GLN A 55 -11.70 11.10 18.49
CA GLN A 55 -12.10 11.58 19.82
C GLN A 55 -12.41 10.46 20.83
N HIS A 56 -12.60 9.22 20.38
CA HIS A 56 -12.82 8.05 21.22
C HIS A 56 -11.54 7.24 21.46
N GLY A 57 -10.42 7.69 20.87
CA GLY A 57 -9.12 7.04 21.00
C GLY A 57 -8.90 5.88 20.03
N ALA A 58 -9.82 5.64 19.08
CA ALA A 58 -9.61 4.65 18.03
C ALA A 58 -8.63 5.18 16.99
N LEU A 59 -7.81 4.28 16.43
CA LEU A 59 -6.77 4.61 15.47
C LEU A 59 -7.40 4.90 14.11
N LYS A 60 -7.08 6.06 13.54
CA LYS A 60 -7.44 6.39 12.16
C LYS A 60 -6.66 5.51 11.19
N ARG A 61 -7.32 5.09 10.11
CA ARG A 61 -6.65 4.40 8.99
C ARG A 61 -5.72 5.38 8.26
N GLN A 62 -4.55 4.91 7.85
CA GLN A 62 -3.70 5.65 6.90
C GLN A 62 -4.05 5.19 5.49
N ALA A 63 -4.49 6.10 4.63
CA ALA A 63 -4.80 5.83 3.24
C ALA A 63 -3.57 5.99 2.34
N ALA A 64 -3.47 5.15 1.32
CA ALA A 64 -2.54 5.36 0.21
C ALA A 64 -3.28 6.12 -0.91
N LYS A 65 -2.72 7.26 -1.35
CA LYS A 65 -3.27 8.05 -2.45
C LYS A 65 -2.41 7.90 -3.70
N PHE A 66 -3.05 7.55 -4.82
CA PHE A 66 -2.40 7.30 -6.09
C PHE A 66 -2.77 8.36 -7.13
N ARG A 67 -1.82 8.64 -8.01
CA ARG A 67 -1.89 9.64 -9.09
C ARG A 67 -1.43 9.03 -10.39
N LEU A 68 -1.85 9.64 -11.49
CA LEU A 68 -1.29 9.37 -12.82
C LEU A 68 -0.36 10.51 -13.21
N TYR A 69 0.83 10.16 -13.69
CA TYR A 69 1.76 11.09 -14.33
C TYR A 69 1.94 10.69 -15.78
N GLY A 70 1.80 11.66 -16.70
CA GLY A 70 2.03 11.48 -18.12
C GLY A 70 3.49 11.71 -18.50
N PHE A 71 3.98 10.92 -19.44
CA PHE A 71 5.35 10.97 -19.95
C PHE A 71 5.35 11.20 -21.46
N ASN A 72 6.34 11.97 -21.93
CA ASN A 72 6.59 12.14 -23.37
C ASN A 72 7.39 10.97 -23.94
N ALA A 73 7.67 11.00 -25.25
CA ALA A 73 8.41 9.93 -25.93
C ALA A 73 9.87 9.78 -25.46
N ALA A 74 10.44 10.82 -24.84
CA ALA A 74 11.78 10.78 -24.25
C ALA A 74 11.77 10.18 -22.82
N GLY A 75 10.60 9.96 -22.23
CA GLY A 75 10.44 9.49 -20.86
C GLY A 75 10.44 10.61 -19.81
N ASP A 76 10.40 11.87 -20.22
CA ASP A 76 10.29 12.99 -19.30
C ASP A 76 8.86 13.13 -18.78
N VAL A 77 8.72 13.49 -17.51
CA VAL A 77 7.43 13.81 -16.90
C VAL A 77 6.87 15.08 -17.55
N VAL A 78 5.68 14.99 -18.12
CA VAL A 78 4.95 16.14 -18.68
C VAL A 78 4.15 16.82 -17.58
N ARG A 79 3.26 16.08 -16.90
CA ARG A 79 2.37 16.57 -15.84
C ARG A 79 1.64 15.44 -15.12
N GLU A 80 1.03 15.77 -13.98
CA GLU A 80 -0.05 14.96 -13.40
C GLU A 80 -1.27 14.97 -14.34
N ILE A 81 -1.96 13.83 -14.44
CA ILE A 81 -3.21 13.65 -15.18
C ILE A 81 -4.35 13.48 -14.18
N THR A 82 -5.40 14.27 -14.34
CA THR A 82 -6.58 14.28 -13.47
C THR A 82 -7.86 14.46 -14.29
N LEU A 83 -9.02 14.31 -13.68
CA LEU A 83 -10.30 14.59 -14.36
C LEU A 83 -10.53 16.09 -14.64
N ASP A 84 -9.68 17.00 -14.14
CA ASP A 84 -9.72 18.43 -14.52
C ASP A 84 -9.17 18.67 -15.93
N ASP A 85 -8.44 17.68 -16.48
CA ASP A 85 -7.94 17.75 -17.83
C ASP A 85 -9.08 17.56 -18.85
N PRO A 86 -9.09 18.32 -19.96
CA PRO A 86 -10.10 18.17 -20.99
C PRO A 86 -10.15 16.73 -21.54
N ASN A 87 -11.36 16.24 -21.81
CA ASN A 87 -11.63 14.95 -22.46
C ASN A 87 -10.82 13.78 -21.86
N THR A 88 -10.65 13.78 -20.54
CA THR A 88 -9.86 12.77 -19.82
C THR A 88 -10.78 11.85 -19.03
N GLU A 89 -10.60 10.54 -19.22
CA GLU A 89 -11.32 9.49 -18.49
C GLU A 89 -10.34 8.62 -17.72
N ILE A 90 -10.65 8.33 -16.46
CA ILE A 90 -9.81 7.53 -15.56
C ILE A 90 -10.67 6.48 -14.86
N GLU A 91 -10.34 5.20 -15.06
CA GLU A 91 -10.93 4.07 -14.34
C GLU A 91 -9.82 3.34 -13.59
N TRP A 92 -9.92 3.27 -12.26
CA TRP A 92 -8.99 2.55 -11.40
C TRP A 92 -9.48 1.15 -11.13
N THR A 93 -8.58 0.17 -11.06
CA THR A 93 -8.87 -1.19 -10.62
C THR A 93 -7.80 -1.65 -9.64
N VAL A 94 -8.22 -2.22 -8.51
CA VAL A 94 -7.34 -2.70 -7.44
C VAL A 94 -7.77 -4.11 -7.07
N HIS A 95 -6.82 -5.02 -6.86
CA HIS A 95 -7.10 -6.40 -6.46
C HIS A 95 -6.19 -6.80 -5.30
N VAL A 96 -6.65 -6.63 -4.07
CA VAL A 96 -5.90 -7.02 -2.87
C VAL A 96 -6.30 -8.40 -2.36
N ALA A 97 -5.35 -9.13 -1.77
CA ALA A 97 -5.61 -10.40 -1.11
C ALA A 97 -4.76 -10.56 0.16
N ASN A 98 -5.16 -11.49 1.03
CA ASN A 98 -4.34 -11.94 2.16
C ASN A 98 -4.06 -13.43 2.03
N LYS A 99 -2.78 -13.79 1.95
CA LYS A 99 -2.32 -15.19 1.80
C LYS A 99 -1.61 -15.72 3.04
N LYS A 100 -1.56 -14.96 4.15
CA LYS A 100 -0.76 -15.30 5.34
C LYS A 100 -1.09 -16.66 5.92
N ALA A 101 -2.36 -17.02 6.00
CA ALA A 101 -2.79 -18.30 6.57
C ALA A 101 -2.49 -19.49 5.64
N ALA A 102 -2.43 -19.24 4.32
CA ALA A 102 -2.08 -20.22 3.30
C ALA A 102 -0.57 -20.36 3.09
N TRP A 103 0.25 -19.48 3.69
CA TRP A 103 1.69 -19.41 3.45
C TRP A 103 2.50 -20.34 4.35
N TYR A 104 3.82 -20.26 4.23
CA TYR A 104 4.78 -20.91 5.11
C TYR A 104 4.83 -20.24 6.49
N GLU A 105 5.24 -21.01 7.49
CA GLU A 105 5.65 -20.47 8.78
C GLU A 105 6.82 -19.50 8.61
N PHE A 106 6.81 -18.42 9.37
CA PHE A 106 7.97 -17.55 9.50
C PHE A 106 8.82 -18.02 10.68
N GLN A 107 10.03 -18.48 10.40
CA GLN A 107 11.02 -18.89 11.40
C GLN A 107 12.26 -17.99 11.30
N VAL A 108 12.79 -17.89 10.09
CA VAL A 108 13.89 -17.01 9.68
C VAL A 108 13.67 -16.58 8.24
N ALA A 109 14.42 -15.57 7.76
CA ALA A 109 14.43 -15.22 6.34
C ALA A 109 14.95 -16.39 5.49
N LEU A 110 14.38 -16.57 4.28
CA LEU A 110 14.68 -17.76 3.45
C LEU A 110 15.98 -17.65 2.64
N ASP A 111 16.63 -16.51 2.69
CA ASP A 111 17.88 -16.17 1.99
C ASP A 111 19.15 -16.59 2.75
N ILE A 112 18.99 -17.36 3.83
CA ILE A 112 20.09 -17.97 4.60
C ILE A 112 20.00 -19.50 4.63
N PRO A 113 21.13 -20.24 4.73
CA PRO A 113 21.14 -21.71 4.73
C PRO A 113 20.30 -22.37 5.83
N GLU A 114 20.10 -21.68 6.97
CA GLU A 114 19.38 -22.16 8.15
C GLU A 114 17.86 -22.25 7.95
N ALA A 115 17.33 -21.74 6.83
CA ALA A 115 15.90 -21.60 6.60
C ALA A 115 15.14 -22.90 6.27
N VAL A 116 15.83 -24.05 6.22
CA VAL A 116 15.23 -25.36 5.93
C VAL A 116 15.09 -26.19 7.23
N PRO A 117 13.98 -26.94 7.41
CA PRO A 117 12.90 -27.19 6.46
C PRO A 117 11.77 -26.14 6.50
N LEU A 118 11.13 -25.92 5.34
CA LEU A 118 9.94 -25.07 5.21
C LEU A 118 8.70 -25.81 5.72
N ARG A 119 7.97 -25.19 6.66
CA ARG A 119 6.70 -25.70 7.19
C ARG A 119 5.56 -24.81 6.73
N LEU A 120 4.41 -25.40 6.42
CA LEU A 120 3.20 -24.65 6.08
C LEU A 120 2.46 -24.25 7.35
N ARG A 121 1.94 -23.02 7.37
CA ARG A 121 0.82 -22.70 8.27
C ARG A 121 -0.41 -23.50 7.86
N ASN A 122 -1.25 -23.81 8.84
CA ASN A 122 -2.47 -24.59 8.68
C ASN A 122 -2.19 -25.89 7.91
N ASN A 123 -1.15 -26.63 8.30
CA ASN A 123 -0.69 -27.82 7.56
C ASN A 123 -1.72 -28.98 7.58
N ASN A 124 -2.78 -28.87 8.39
CA ASN A 124 -3.94 -29.77 8.33
C ASN A 124 -4.80 -29.55 7.07
N TYR A 125 -4.70 -28.41 6.39
CA TYR A 125 -5.35 -28.15 5.10
C TYR A 125 -4.47 -28.61 3.94
N GLN A 126 -5.01 -29.47 3.08
CA GLN A 126 -4.29 -30.14 2.01
C GLN A 126 -4.94 -29.93 0.65
N GLY A 127 -4.15 -29.96 -0.43
CA GLY A 127 -4.65 -29.83 -1.80
C GLY A 127 -5.53 -28.59 -2.01
N ALA A 128 -6.69 -28.79 -2.63
CA ALA A 128 -7.63 -27.71 -2.96
C ALA A 128 -8.20 -26.98 -1.71
N ASP A 129 -8.25 -27.64 -0.54
CA ASP A 129 -8.77 -27.02 0.67
C ASP A 129 -7.92 -25.85 1.16
N ARG A 130 -6.63 -25.75 0.75
CA ARG A 130 -5.78 -24.60 1.09
C ARG A 130 -6.30 -23.29 0.52
N GLN A 131 -7.12 -23.31 -0.54
CA GLN A 131 -7.73 -22.09 -1.07
C GLN A 131 -8.67 -21.42 -0.06
N LYS A 132 -9.23 -22.17 0.90
CA LYS A 132 -10.04 -21.61 1.99
C LYS A 132 -9.24 -20.74 2.98
N LEU A 133 -7.92 -20.81 2.92
CA LEU A 133 -7.00 -20.03 3.76
C LEU A 133 -6.56 -18.72 3.09
N VAL A 134 -6.92 -18.50 1.83
CA VAL A 134 -6.64 -17.26 1.10
C VAL A 134 -7.88 -16.38 1.15
N ILE A 135 -7.73 -15.17 1.67
CA ILE A 135 -8.78 -14.16 1.63
C ILE A 135 -8.60 -13.39 0.33
N ASP A 136 -9.43 -13.70 -0.66
CA ASP A 136 -9.45 -13.02 -1.96
C ASP A 136 -10.88 -12.54 -2.29
N PRO A 137 -11.16 -11.22 -2.19
CA PRO A 137 -12.44 -10.61 -2.54
C PRO A 137 -12.63 -10.37 -4.05
N GLY A 138 -11.59 -10.59 -4.87
CA GLY A 138 -11.54 -10.22 -6.27
C GLY A 138 -11.23 -8.73 -6.50
N PRO A 139 -11.07 -8.31 -7.77
CA PRO A 139 -10.83 -6.93 -8.14
C PRO A 139 -12.05 -6.04 -7.87
N VAL A 140 -11.78 -4.78 -7.51
CA VAL A 140 -12.77 -3.71 -7.40
C VAL A 140 -12.36 -2.56 -8.31
N THR A 141 -13.34 -2.01 -9.04
CA THR A 141 -13.16 -0.91 -9.98
C THR A 141 -13.89 0.33 -9.50
N ILE A 142 -13.26 1.50 -9.64
CA ILE A 142 -13.82 2.81 -9.27
C ILE A 142 -13.37 3.86 -10.28
N GLN A 143 -14.24 4.83 -10.56
CA GLN A 143 -14.01 5.92 -11.50
C GLN A 143 -14.73 7.17 -11.01
N ASP A 144 -14.71 8.27 -11.77
CA ASP A 144 -15.38 9.53 -11.45
C ASP A 144 -14.84 10.23 -10.17
N ARG A 145 -15.39 11.41 -9.86
CA ARG A 145 -14.96 12.25 -8.74
C ARG A 145 -15.71 11.90 -7.47
N ASN A 146 -15.04 12.00 -6.31
CA ASN A 146 -15.65 11.88 -4.98
C ASN A 146 -16.46 10.57 -4.76
N GLN A 147 -16.11 9.48 -5.45
CA GLN A 147 -16.81 8.22 -5.31
C GLN A 147 -16.36 7.47 -4.05
N HIS A 148 -17.33 6.88 -3.36
CA HIS A 148 -17.16 6.01 -2.20
C HIS A 148 -18.48 5.24 -1.99
N GLY A 149 -18.45 4.16 -1.20
CA GLY A 149 -19.63 3.34 -0.92
C GLY A 149 -19.35 1.84 -0.88
N GLU A 150 -20.32 1.07 -0.39
CA GLU A 150 -20.17 -0.37 -0.14
C GLU A 150 -19.81 -1.19 -1.38
N GLN A 151 -20.20 -0.74 -2.58
CA GLN A 151 -19.85 -1.38 -3.85
C GLN A 151 -18.34 -1.35 -4.14
N TYR A 152 -17.60 -0.44 -3.51
CA TYR A 152 -16.15 -0.29 -3.63
C TYR A 152 -15.38 -0.95 -2.47
N HIS A 153 -16.05 -1.78 -1.66
CA HIS A 153 -15.43 -2.49 -0.55
C HIS A 153 -14.88 -3.86 -0.98
N PHE A 154 -13.76 -4.24 -0.40
CA PHE A 154 -13.16 -5.57 -0.51
C PHE A 154 -13.75 -6.50 0.56
N ASN A 155 -15.05 -6.79 0.49
CA ASN A 155 -15.81 -7.51 1.53
C ASN A 155 -16.36 -8.89 1.09
N LYS A 156 -15.95 -9.37 -0.09
CA LYS A 156 -16.39 -10.67 -0.65
C LYS A 156 -15.45 -11.84 -0.30
N GLY A 157 -14.25 -11.53 0.18
CA GLY A 157 -13.24 -12.50 0.55
C GLY A 157 -13.62 -13.22 1.85
N LYS A 158 -13.17 -14.46 2.00
CA LYS A 158 -13.47 -15.29 3.16
C LYS A 158 -12.24 -16.01 3.68
N PHE A 159 -12.20 -16.21 4.99
CA PHE A 159 -11.29 -17.14 5.65
C PHE A 159 -12.12 -18.28 6.25
N ILE A 160 -11.98 -19.51 5.75
CA ILE A 160 -12.72 -20.69 6.24
C ILE A 160 -14.22 -20.35 6.43
N ASP A 161 -14.83 -19.82 5.37
CA ASP A 161 -16.23 -19.38 5.28
C ASP A 161 -16.61 -18.08 6.03
N GLU A 162 -15.75 -17.54 6.91
CA GLU A 162 -15.96 -16.25 7.59
C GLU A 162 -15.65 -15.07 6.65
N PRO A 163 -16.58 -14.14 6.39
CA PRO A 163 -16.32 -12.95 5.58
C PRO A 163 -15.26 -12.06 6.23
N VAL A 164 -14.31 -11.58 5.44
CA VAL A 164 -13.27 -10.65 5.90
C VAL A 164 -13.25 -9.42 5.00
N TYR A 165 -13.34 -8.25 5.63
CA TYR A 165 -13.16 -6.96 4.97
C TYR A 165 -11.66 -6.64 4.85
N LEU A 166 -11.15 -6.44 3.64
CA LEU A 166 -9.73 -6.12 3.41
C LEU A 166 -9.46 -4.63 3.09
N GLY A 167 -10.50 -3.80 3.00
CA GLY A 167 -10.36 -2.38 2.67
C GLY A 167 -11.48 -1.84 1.77
N GLU A 168 -11.29 -0.61 1.29
CA GLU A 168 -12.20 0.09 0.38
C GLU A 168 -11.46 1.06 -0.54
N LEU A 169 -12.05 1.34 -1.70
CA LEU A 169 -11.61 2.38 -2.61
C LEU A 169 -12.46 3.64 -2.47
N ARG A 170 -11.81 4.80 -2.65
CA ARG A 170 -12.46 6.10 -2.86
C ARG A 170 -11.78 6.84 -4.01
N THR A 171 -12.45 7.81 -4.61
CA THR A 171 -11.79 8.82 -5.45
C THR A 171 -11.91 10.21 -4.83
N ASP A 172 -10.89 11.04 -5.01
CA ASP A 172 -10.93 12.43 -4.57
C ASP A 172 -11.66 13.33 -5.58
N GLY A 173 -11.68 14.63 -5.30
CA GLY A 173 -12.32 15.64 -6.15
C GLY A 173 -11.70 15.76 -7.54
N GLN A 174 -10.47 15.28 -7.76
CA GLN A 174 -9.75 15.31 -9.04
C GLN A 174 -9.68 13.93 -9.72
N GLY A 175 -10.36 12.92 -9.16
CA GLY A 175 -10.37 11.55 -9.69
C GLY A 175 -9.13 10.73 -9.32
N ARG A 176 -8.33 11.17 -8.34
CA ARG A 176 -7.23 10.36 -7.79
C ARG A 176 -7.78 9.21 -6.99
N LEU A 177 -7.10 8.07 -7.03
CA LEU A 177 -7.46 6.92 -6.22
C LEU A 177 -6.98 7.10 -4.78
N ILE A 178 -7.85 6.78 -3.83
CA ILE A 178 -7.55 6.64 -2.41
C ILE A 178 -7.88 5.20 -2.02
N PHE A 179 -6.88 4.48 -1.54
CA PHE A 179 -7.03 3.14 -0.99
C PHE A 179 -6.95 3.18 0.53
N LEU A 180 -7.95 2.60 1.18
CA LEU A 180 -8.02 2.40 2.62
C LEU A 180 -7.92 0.90 2.91
N GLY A 181 -6.98 0.50 3.75
CA GLY A 181 -6.82 -0.91 4.15
C GLY A 181 -7.87 -1.38 5.15
N GLY A 182 -7.63 -2.57 5.71
CA GLY A 182 -8.45 -3.17 6.77
C GLY A 182 -8.61 -2.30 8.03
N ARG A 183 -9.44 -2.77 8.95
CA ARG A 183 -9.83 -2.07 10.18
C ARG A 183 -9.06 -2.56 11.42
N GLY A 184 -8.07 -3.43 11.24
CA GLY A 184 -7.26 -4.00 12.32
C GLY A 184 -7.92 -5.19 12.99
N HIS A 185 -8.82 -5.88 12.30
CA HIS A 185 -9.48 -7.08 12.78
C HIS A 185 -8.56 -8.31 12.63
N SER A 186 -8.40 -9.07 13.72
CA SER A 186 -7.72 -10.35 13.74
C SER A 186 -8.56 -11.33 14.54
N ASN A 187 -8.86 -12.49 13.97
CA ASN A 187 -9.80 -13.44 14.56
C ASN A 187 -9.48 -14.90 14.19
N SER A 188 -10.14 -15.81 14.88
CA SER A 188 -10.24 -17.22 14.52
C SER A 188 -11.70 -17.66 14.56
N PRO A 189 -12.22 -18.32 13.50
CA PRO A 189 -13.56 -18.90 13.51
C PRO A 189 -13.68 -20.11 14.46
N PHE A 190 -12.56 -20.59 15.02
CA PHE A 190 -12.52 -21.78 15.85
C PHE A 190 -12.67 -21.43 17.34
N PRO A 191 -13.60 -22.08 18.07
CA PRO A 191 -13.82 -21.79 19.48
C PRO A 191 -12.58 -22.15 20.31
N ASN A 192 -12.24 -21.29 21.27
CA ASN A 192 -11.10 -21.43 22.17
C ASN A 192 -9.72 -21.50 21.48
N ASN A 193 -9.59 -21.04 20.24
CA ASN A 193 -8.32 -21.04 19.52
C ASN A 193 -7.50 -19.77 19.81
N ARG A 194 -6.72 -19.78 20.88
CA ARG A 194 -5.89 -18.64 21.28
C ARG A 194 -4.64 -18.53 20.40
N ALA A 195 -4.33 -17.32 19.95
CA ALA A 195 -3.00 -17.02 19.41
C ALA A 195 -1.96 -17.15 20.53
N GLY A 196 -0.92 -17.94 20.28
CA GLY A 196 0.13 -18.26 21.26
C GLY A 196 1.55 -18.12 20.71
N ASP A 197 1.71 -17.96 19.39
CA ASP A 197 2.98 -17.76 18.72
C ASP A 197 3.08 -16.33 18.19
N PHE A 198 4.29 -15.79 18.09
CA PHE A 198 4.50 -14.42 17.62
C PHE A 198 4.14 -14.23 16.13
N ALA A 199 4.23 -15.29 15.31
CA ALA A 199 4.02 -15.23 13.87
C ALA A 199 3.06 -16.30 13.34
N ASN A 200 3.12 -17.52 13.87
CA ASN A 200 2.55 -18.72 13.25
C ASN A 200 1.39 -19.27 14.08
N ASN A 201 0.21 -18.68 13.89
CA ASN A 201 -1.01 -19.07 14.60
C ASN A 201 -1.96 -19.79 13.63
N ASP A 202 -2.07 -21.11 13.76
CA ASP A 202 -3.00 -21.90 12.95
C ASP A 202 -4.45 -21.57 13.28
N GLY A 203 -5.29 -21.54 12.25
CA GLY A 203 -6.71 -21.17 12.34
C GLY A 203 -6.97 -19.67 12.51
N TRP A 204 -5.96 -18.80 12.39
CA TRP A 204 -6.10 -17.35 12.49
C TRP A 204 -6.04 -16.65 11.14
N HIS A 205 -6.71 -15.50 11.08
CA HIS A 205 -6.57 -14.53 10.01
C HIS A 205 -6.47 -13.10 10.56
N ASP A 206 -6.03 -12.19 9.70
CA ASP A 206 -6.10 -10.75 9.90
C ASP A 206 -6.67 -10.07 8.64
N ASP A 207 -6.83 -8.75 8.70
CA ASP A 207 -7.36 -7.93 7.60
C ASP A 207 -6.30 -7.05 6.93
N THR A 208 -5.03 -7.40 7.07
CA THR A 208 -3.99 -6.84 6.19
C THR A 208 -4.09 -7.45 4.80
N SER A 209 -3.54 -6.79 3.79
CA SER A 209 -3.61 -7.24 2.41
C SER A 209 -2.60 -6.49 1.56
N ASP A 210 -2.29 -7.05 0.39
CA ASP A 210 -1.53 -6.38 -0.65
C ASP A 210 -2.00 -6.83 -2.03
N GLY A 211 -1.68 -6.05 -3.06
CA GLY A 211 -2.03 -6.40 -4.43
C GLY A 211 -1.83 -5.29 -5.46
N PRO A 212 -2.02 -5.62 -6.75
CA PRO A 212 -1.83 -4.68 -7.85
C PRO A 212 -2.87 -3.54 -7.86
N VAL A 213 -2.42 -2.41 -8.38
CA VAL A 213 -3.20 -1.22 -8.73
C VAL A 213 -2.98 -0.93 -10.21
N SER A 214 -4.04 -0.88 -10.99
CA SER A 214 -4.01 -0.56 -12.42
C SER A 214 -5.01 0.55 -12.75
N ALA A 215 -4.83 1.21 -13.89
CA ALA A 215 -5.80 2.18 -14.39
C ALA A 215 -5.98 2.03 -15.90
N LYS A 216 -7.18 2.32 -16.39
CA LYS A 216 -7.41 2.68 -17.78
C LYS A 216 -7.48 4.19 -17.89
N LEU A 217 -6.79 4.73 -18.88
CA LEU A 217 -6.70 6.14 -19.14
C LEU A 217 -7.02 6.41 -20.61
N SER A 218 -7.91 7.36 -20.86
CA SER A 218 -8.18 7.92 -22.19
C SER A 218 -8.02 9.43 -22.15
N ILE A 219 -7.33 9.99 -23.15
CA ILE A 219 -7.17 11.45 -23.34
C ILE A 219 -7.59 11.76 -24.78
N ASP A 220 -8.53 12.69 -24.95
CA ASP A 220 -9.08 13.06 -26.28
C ASP A 220 -9.55 11.84 -27.09
N GLY A 221 -10.11 10.83 -26.39
CA GLY A 221 -10.60 9.59 -26.98
C GLY A 221 -9.51 8.57 -27.36
N HIS A 222 -8.25 8.81 -27.01
CA HIS A 222 -7.13 7.89 -27.24
C HIS A 222 -6.73 7.19 -25.95
N GLU A 223 -6.67 5.86 -25.98
CA GLU A 223 -6.15 5.07 -24.86
C GLU A 223 -4.64 5.33 -24.68
N ILE A 224 -4.25 5.57 -23.43
CA ILE A 224 -2.85 5.76 -23.02
C ILE A 224 -2.45 4.55 -22.17
N GLU A 225 -1.32 3.92 -22.52
CA GLU A 225 -0.77 2.83 -21.72
C GLU A 225 -0.34 3.35 -20.33
N VAL A 226 -0.70 2.60 -19.28
CA VAL A 226 -0.45 2.97 -17.89
C VAL A 226 0.42 1.92 -17.19
N ASP A 227 1.60 2.32 -16.72
CA ASP A 227 2.40 1.47 -15.84
C ASP A 227 1.66 1.24 -14.50
N PRO A 228 1.55 -0.02 -14.05
CA PRO A 228 0.83 -0.35 -12.83
C PRO A 228 1.62 0.04 -11.56
N ALA A 229 0.94 0.00 -10.43
CA ALA A 229 1.51 0.11 -9.09
C ALA A 229 1.10 -1.08 -8.21
N TRP A 230 1.53 -1.07 -6.95
CA TRP A 230 1.14 -2.00 -5.91
C TRP A 230 0.62 -1.25 -4.69
N VAL A 231 -0.21 -1.88 -3.87
CA VAL A 231 -0.60 -1.37 -2.56
C VAL A 231 -0.35 -2.41 -1.49
N VAL A 232 0.08 -1.95 -0.30
CA VAL A 232 0.31 -2.79 0.88
C VAL A 232 -0.39 -2.16 2.08
N THR A 233 -1.14 -2.97 2.82
CA THR A 233 -1.72 -2.59 4.12
C THR A 233 -0.85 -3.12 5.25
N ALA A 234 -0.22 -2.21 5.98
CA ALA A 234 0.63 -2.52 7.13
C ALA A 234 -0.09 -2.30 8.48
N PRO A 235 0.50 -2.74 9.60
CA PRO A 235 0.08 -2.29 10.94
C PRO A 235 0.15 -0.76 11.10
N PRO A 236 -0.49 -0.18 12.14
CA PRO A 236 -0.40 1.25 12.41
C PRO A 236 1.05 1.70 12.61
N ASN A 237 1.38 2.94 12.21
CA ASN A 237 2.64 3.58 12.59
C ASN A 237 2.42 4.37 13.87
N TYR A 238 2.94 3.87 14.99
CA TYR A 238 2.80 4.51 16.30
C TYR A 238 3.81 5.65 16.51
N GLY A 239 4.87 5.73 15.71
CA GLY A 239 5.87 6.79 15.71
C GLY A 239 5.91 7.48 14.34
N THR A 240 4.86 8.22 13.99
CA THR A 240 4.70 8.80 12.65
C THR A 240 5.80 9.77 12.23
N GLU A 241 6.55 10.31 13.19
CA GLU A 241 7.65 11.25 12.99
C GLU A 241 9.04 10.59 13.11
N ILE A 242 9.09 9.30 13.43
CA ILE A 242 10.34 8.56 13.60
C ILE A 242 10.60 7.78 12.32
N VAL A 243 11.64 8.19 11.60
CA VAL A 243 12.17 7.47 10.44
C VAL A 243 13.32 6.58 10.91
N GLU A 244 13.27 5.29 10.60
CA GLU A 244 14.33 4.36 10.95
C GLU A 244 15.63 4.65 10.17
N VAL A 245 16.76 4.20 10.72
CA VAL A 245 18.10 4.37 10.11
C VAL A 245 18.19 3.73 8.73
N ARG A 246 17.46 2.62 8.52
CA ARG A 246 17.27 1.99 7.22
C ARG A 246 15.78 1.75 7.05
N ASN A 247 15.22 2.21 5.95
CA ASN A 247 13.81 2.07 5.62
C ASN A 247 13.63 1.24 4.34
N MET A 248 12.39 0.96 3.95
CA MET A 248 12.11 0.13 2.77
C MET A 248 12.56 0.76 1.44
N TYR A 249 12.61 2.10 1.36
CA TYR A 249 13.17 2.78 0.19
C TYR A 249 14.66 2.44 0.04
N ASP A 250 15.44 2.46 1.12
CA ASP A 250 16.86 2.12 1.09
C ASP A 250 17.09 0.67 0.65
N VAL A 251 16.27 -0.27 1.13
CA VAL A 251 16.33 -1.69 0.74
C VAL A 251 16.02 -1.88 -0.74
N ILE A 252 14.97 -1.21 -1.25
CA ILE A 252 14.61 -1.28 -2.68
C ILE A 252 15.71 -0.64 -3.53
N TYR A 253 16.23 0.51 -3.12
CA TYR A 253 17.29 1.22 -3.84
C TYR A 253 18.56 0.37 -3.95
N ASP A 254 19.00 -0.25 -2.84
CA ASP A 254 20.14 -1.16 -2.81
C ASP A 254 19.92 -2.41 -3.68
N ALA A 255 18.71 -3.00 -3.64
CA ALA A 255 18.36 -4.15 -4.47
C ALA A 255 18.41 -3.81 -5.96
N LEU A 256 17.94 -2.62 -6.36
CA LEU A 256 17.97 -2.17 -7.75
C LEU A 256 19.39 -1.91 -8.26
N ILE A 257 20.27 -1.35 -7.41
CA ILE A 257 21.69 -1.20 -7.74
C ILE A 257 22.36 -2.58 -7.88
N SER A 258 22.16 -3.44 -6.89
CA SER A 258 22.76 -4.79 -6.85
C SER A 258 22.28 -5.66 -8.02
N GLY A 259 21.04 -5.48 -8.46
CA GLY A 259 20.45 -6.14 -9.62
C GLY A 259 20.87 -5.56 -10.97
N LEU A 260 21.68 -4.48 -11.00
CA LEU A 260 22.09 -3.73 -12.20
C LEU A 260 20.95 -2.99 -12.92
N TRP A 261 19.89 -2.63 -12.19
CA TRP A 261 18.75 -1.88 -12.72
C TRP A 261 18.94 -0.36 -12.53
N LEU A 262 19.78 0.03 -11.57
CA LEU A 262 20.23 1.41 -11.35
C LEU A 262 21.75 1.46 -11.24
N GLU A 263 22.35 2.59 -11.64
CA GLU A 263 23.76 2.86 -11.38
C GLU A 263 23.92 3.47 -9.98
N ALA A 264 24.89 2.98 -9.22
CA ALA A 264 25.28 3.59 -7.96
C ALA A 264 25.80 5.03 -8.19
N PRO A 265 25.53 5.95 -7.26
CA PRO A 265 25.99 7.33 -7.38
C PRO A 265 27.52 7.39 -7.37
N LYS A 266 28.10 8.12 -8.34
CA LYS A 266 29.56 8.29 -8.46
C LYS A 266 30.16 9.22 -7.41
N THR A 267 29.33 10.10 -6.85
CA THR A 267 29.73 11.08 -5.83
C THR A 267 28.75 11.00 -4.69
N VAL A 268 29.27 10.96 -3.46
CA VAL A 268 28.46 10.95 -2.23
C VAL A 268 28.14 12.39 -1.83
N SER A 269 26.85 12.67 -1.62
CA SER A 269 26.33 13.91 -1.04
C SER A 269 26.22 13.76 0.47
N PHE A 270 26.81 14.69 1.23
CA PHE A 270 26.60 14.69 2.69
C PHE A 270 25.12 14.89 3.04
N VAL A 271 24.42 15.76 2.31
CA VAL A 271 23.03 16.12 2.63
C VAL A 271 22.06 15.01 2.25
N ASP A 272 22.30 14.30 1.14
CA ASP A 272 21.35 13.32 0.63
C ASP A 272 21.69 11.88 1.05
N ASP A 273 22.98 11.56 1.24
CA ASP A 273 23.41 10.16 1.47
C ASP A 273 23.89 9.88 2.91
N ILE A 274 24.36 10.91 3.65
CA ILE A 274 24.98 10.72 4.97
C ILE A 274 24.13 11.31 6.11
N TYR A 275 23.68 12.55 5.94
CA TYR A 275 22.88 13.26 6.94
C TYR A 275 21.60 12.50 7.32
N PRO A 276 20.82 11.93 6.38
CA PRO A 276 19.65 11.12 6.71
C PRO A 276 19.93 9.99 7.71
N ILE A 277 21.03 9.27 7.52
CA ILE A 277 21.45 8.16 8.39
C ILE A 277 21.74 8.66 9.81
N GLN A 278 22.51 9.75 9.92
CA GLN A 278 22.87 10.33 11.21
C GLN A 278 21.66 10.94 11.92
N TYR A 279 20.80 11.64 11.17
CA TYR A 279 19.57 12.23 11.67
C TYR A 279 18.65 11.15 12.23
N SER A 280 18.35 10.10 11.46
CA SER A 280 17.53 8.98 11.91
C SER A 280 18.13 8.30 13.15
N PHE A 281 19.45 8.07 13.18
CA PHE A 281 20.12 7.45 14.33
C PHE A 281 19.98 8.27 15.63
N VAL A 282 20.09 9.59 15.53
CA VAL A 282 19.88 10.48 16.69
C VAL A 282 18.40 10.50 17.07
N TYR A 283 17.49 10.56 16.09
CA TYR A 283 16.07 10.70 16.35
C TYR A 283 15.42 9.43 16.91
N THR A 284 16.01 8.25 16.67
CA THR A 284 15.56 6.99 17.29
C THR A 284 15.73 6.96 18.81
N GLN A 285 16.39 7.95 19.45
CA GLN A 285 16.50 8.02 20.92
C GLN A 285 15.16 8.10 21.66
N TRP A 286 14.07 8.42 20.96
CA TRP A 286 12.73 8.55 21.52
C TRP A 286 11.97 7.22 21.68
N VAL A 287 12.55 6.10 21.22
CA VAL A 287 11.97 4.75 21.28
C VAL A 287 12.98 3.67 21.68
#